data_AF-A0A9D4ZMT8-F1
#
_entry.id   AF-A0A9D4ZMT8-F1
#
_cell.length_a   1.000
_cell.length_b   1.000
_cell.length_c   1.000
_cell.angle_alpha   90.00
_cell.angle_beta   90.00
_cell.angle_gamma   90.00
#
_symmetry.space_group_name_H-M   'P 1'
#
loop_
_entity.id
_entity.type
_entity.pdbx_description
1 polymer ?
#
loop_
_entity_poly.entity_id
_entity_poly.type
_entity_poly.pdbx_seq_one_letter_code
_entity_poly.pdbx_strand_id
1 'polypeptide(L)'
;MAKIKVHELRAKSKGGLQTQLKDLKAEPALLRVSKVIGGAPNKLFKIKVVRLSVAQVLTVLSQNQKAALRTAYKNKWLPLDLHPA
;
A
#
# COMPACT_ATOMS: atom_id res chain seq x y z
N MET A 1 4.26 -6.92 13.46
CA MET A 1 4.11 -7.20 12.01
C MET A 1 5.48 -7.30 11.38
N ALA A 2 5.71 -8.37 10.62
CA ALA A 2 6.92 -8.53 9.82
C ALA A 2 6.89 -7.58 8.61
N LYS A 3 8.07 -7.21 8.10
CA LYS A 3 8.23 -6.40 6.88
C LYS A 3 7.59 -7.13 5.71
N ILE A 4 6.65 -6.48 5.02
CA ILE A 4 5.98 -7.06 3.85
C ILE A 4 6.96 -7.12 2.69
N LYS A 5 6.98 -8.26 1.98
CA LYS A 5 7.76 -8.42 0.75
C LYS A 5 6.87 -8.11 -0.46
N VAL A 6 7.35 -7.20 -1.31
CA VAL A 6 6.56 -6.69 -2.44
C VAL A 6 6.23 -7.77 -3.49
N HIS A 7 7.11 -8.74 -3.69
CA HIS A 7 6.85 -9.84 -4.65
C HIS A 7 5.66 -10.71 -4.24
N GLU A 8 5.44 -10.93 -2.94
CA GLU A 8 4.30 -11.69 -2.42
C GLU A 8 2.97 -10.93 -2.65
N LEU A 9 3.01 -9.60 -2.66
CA LEU A 9 1.81 -8.79 -2.92
C LEU A 9 1.35 -8.84 -4.37
N ARG A 10 2.27 -9.04 -5.33
CA ARG A 10 1.93 -9.10 -6.76
C ARG A 10 1.15 -10.37 -7.13
N ALA A 11 1.37 -11.46 -6.39
CA ALA A 11 0.65 -12.71 -6.59
C ALA A 11 -0.77 -12.70 -6.00
N LYS A 12 -1.12 -11.71 -5.17
CA LYS A 12 -2.42 -11.63 -4.51
C LYS A 12 -3.48 -10.95 -5.38
N SER A 13 -4.74 -11.35 -5.18
CA SER A 13 -5.88 -10.72 -5.84
C SER A 13 -6.14 -9.30 -5.32
N LYS A 14 -6.80 -8.47 -6.15
CA LYS A 14 -7.18 -7.09 -5.78
C LYS A 14 -8.01 -7.04 -4.49
N GLY A 15 -8.93 -7.98 -4.31
CA GLY A 15 -9.74 -8.10 -3.09
C GLY A 15 -8.88 -8.37 -1.85
N GLY A 16 -7.94 -9.32 -1.95
CA GLY A 16 -7.01 -9.63 -0.85
C GLY A 16 -6.13 -8.44 -0.47
N LEU A 17 -5.65 -7.67 -1.45
CA LEU A 17 -4.88 -6.45 -1.20
C LEU A 17 -5.71 -5.34 -0.53
N GLN A 18 -6.99 -5.21 -0.89
CA GLN A 18 -7.89 -4.22 -0.27
C GLN A 18 -8.21 -4.57 1.19
N THR A 19 -8.44 -5.84 1.50
CA THR A 19 -8.64 -6.28 2.89
C THR A 19 -7.37 -6.02 3.71
N GLN A 20 -6.21 -6.45 3.21
CA GLN A 20 -4.92 -6.22 3.87
C GLN A 20 -4.64 -4.71 4.09
N LEU A 21 -5.07 -3.84 3.16
CA LEU A 21 -4.95 -2.40 3.31
C LEU A 21 -5.84 -1.82 4.42
N LYS A 22 -7.05 -2.36 4.61
CA LYS A 22 -7.96 -1.92 5.69
C LYS A 22 -7.37 -2.25 7.05
N ASP A 23 -6.86 -3.47 7.21
CA ASP A 23 -6.26 -3.93 8.47
C ASP A 23 -5.02 -3.12 8.83
N LEU A 24 -4.14 -2.87 7.85
CA LEU A 24 -2.92 -2.08 8.03
C LEU A 24 -3.17 -0.59 8.31
N LYS A 25 -4.37 -0.06 8.03
CA LYS A 25 -4.74 1.33 8.30
C LYS A 25 -5.24 1.56 9.73
N ALA A 26 -5.73 0.52 10.40
CA ALA A 26 -6.19 0.61 11.80
C ALA A 26 -5.03 0.73 12.80
N GLU A 27 -3.94 -0.02 12.56
CA GLU A 27 -2.79 -0.09 13.47
C GLU A 27 -2.05 1.25 13.68
N PRO A 28 -1.80 2.11 12.66
CA PRO A 28 -1.14 3.39 12.82
C PRO A 28 -1.88 4.35 13.75
N ALA A 29 -3.21 4.31 13.79
CA ALA A 29 -4.01 5.20 14.63
C ALA A 29 -3.74 4.89 16.13
N LEU A 30 -3.76 3.60 16.48
CA LEU A 30 -3.46 3.14 17.84
C LEU A 30 -2.02 3.46 18.26
N LEU A 31 -1.06 3.28 17.36
CA LEU A 31 0.35 3.57 17.63
C LEU A 31 0.62 5.07 17.79
N ARG A 32 -0.13 5.95 17.10
CA ARG A 32 -0.03 7.41 17.26
C ARG A 32 -0.53 7.86 18.64
N VAL A 33 -1.62 7.29 19.14
CA VAL A 33 -2.08 7.55 20.52
C VAL A 33 -1.04 7.08 21.54
N SER A 34 -0.51 5.86 21.37
CA SER A 34 0.57 5.35 22.23
C SER A 34 1.84 6.22 22.20
N LYS A 35 2.12 6.92 21.09
CA LYS A 35 3.23 7.86 20.99
C LYS A 35 3.04 9.08 21.89
N VAL A 36 1.82 9.63 21.93
CA VAL A 36 1.51 10.82 22.74
C VAL A 36 1.64 10.52 24.24
N ILE A 37 1.27 9.30 24.65
CA ILE A 37 1.32 8.87 26.05
C ILE A 37 2.75 8.49 26.51
N GLY A 38 3.73 8.48 25.61
CA GLY A 38 5.11 8.08 25.94
C GLY A 38 5.33 6.56 25.98
N GLY A 39 4.62 5.81 25.13
CA GLY A 39 4.71 4.35 25.08
C GLY A 39 6.08 3.81 24.69
N ALA A 40 6.29 2.51 24.95
CA ALA A 40 7.58 1.84 24.79
C ALA A 40 8.23 2.01 23.38
N PRO A 41 9.56 2.20 23.30
CA PRO A 41 10.27 2.50 22.05
C PRO A 41 10.10 1.41 20.98
N ASN A 42 10.06 0.14 21.38
CA ASN A 42 9.82 -0.99 20.46
C ASN A 42 8.45 -0.93 19.77
N LYS A 43 7.45 -0.30 20.42
CA LYS A 43 6.12 -0.09 19.87
C LYS A 43 6.11 1.10 18.90
N LEU A 44 6.91 2.13 19.18
CA LEU A 44 7.04 3.32 18.33
C LEU A 44 7.79 3.03 17.01
N PHE A 45 8.82 2.18 17.05
CA PHE A 45 9.57 1.79 15.85
C PHE A 45 8.66 1.14 14.78
N LYS A 46 7.61 0.43 15.21
CA LYS A 46 6.62 -0.19 14.32
C LYS A 46 5.89 0.83 13.44
N ILE A 47 5.77 2.09 13.85
CA ILE A 47 5.08 3.14 13.07
C ILE A 47 5.71 3.29 11.68
N LYS A 48 7.04 3.32 11.60
CA LYS A 48 7.76 3.46 10.32
C LYS A 48 7.51 2.24 9.43
N VAL A 49 7.58 1.04 10.00
CA VAL A 49 7.40 -0.22 9.28
C VAL A 49 5.98 -0.32 8.71
N VAL A 50 4.96 -0.03 9.52
CA VAL A 50 3.54 -0.11 9.10
C VAL A 50 3.23 0.92 8.02
N ARG A 51 3.73 2.16 8.13
CA ARG A 51 3.55 3.18 7.08
C ARG A 51 4.14 2.74 5.74
N LEU A 52 5.34 2.15 5.78
CA LEU A 52 6.01 1.68 4.57
C LEU A 52 5.29 0.48 3.95
N SER A 53 4.78 -0.43 4.78
CA SER A 53 3.90 -1.53 4.37
C SER A 53 2.62 -1.04 3.67
N VAL A 54 1.94 -0.02 4.21
CA VAL A 54 0.75 0.59 3.58
C VAL A 54 1.10 1.18 2.22
N ALA A 55 2.21 1.92 2.14
CA ALA A 55 2.67 2.50 0.88
C ALA A 55 2.93 1.42 -0.18
N GLN A 56 3.62 0.33 0.18
CA GLN A 56 3.89 -0.79 -0.73
C GLN A 56 2.62 -1.44 -1.31
N VAL A 57 1.61 -1.67 -0.47
CA VAL A 57 0.32 -2.24 -0.92
C VAL A 57 -0.38 -1.29 -1.90
N LEU A 58 -0.40 0.01 -1.60
CA LEU A 58 -0.97 1.03 -2.49
C LEU A 58 -0.21 1.11 -3.82
N THR A 59 1.12 1.02 -3.79
CA THR A 59 1.95 1.03 -5.00
C THR A 59 1.62 -0.16 -5.91
N VAL A 60 1.52 -1.38 -5.37
CA VAL A 60 1.18 -2.57 -6.17
C VAL A 60 -0.23 -2.45 -6.76
N LEU A 61 -1.20 -1.95 -5.98
CA LEU A 61 -2.56 -1.76 -6.46
C LEU A 61 -2.62 -0.73 -7.61
N SER A 62 -1.89 0.38 -7.49
CA SER A 62 -1.78 1.40 -8.53
C SER A 62 -1.06 0.88 -9.78
N GLN A 63 0.02 0.11 -9.61
CA GLN A 63 0.75 -0.52 -10.72
C GLN A 63 -0.17 -1.45 -11.52
N ASN A 64 -0.90 -2.34 -10.83
CA ASN A 64 -1.82 -3.27 -11.48
C ASN A 64 -2.96 -2.54 -12.21
N GLN A 65 -3.51 -1.47 -11.60
CA GLN A 65 -4.54 -0.65 -12.24
C GLN A 65 -4.01 0.05 -13.50
N LYS A 66 -2.84 0.70 -13.42
CA LYS A 66 -2.23 1.38 -14.58
C LYS A 66 -1.87 0.39 -15.69
N ALA A 67 -1.39 -0.81 -15.35
CA ALA A 67 -1.10 -1.85 -16.33
C ALA A 67 -2.37 -2.29 -17.07
N ALA A 68 -3.46 -2.56 -16.34
CA ALA A 68 -4.75 -2.93 -16.92
C ALA A 68 -5.34 -1.82 -17.81
N LEU A 69 -5.19 -0.56 -17.42
CA LEU A 69 -5.62 0.57 -18.24
C LEU A 69 -4.75 0.72 -19.49
N ARG A 70 -3.43 0.59 -19.39
CA ARG A 70 -2.53 0.62 -20.56
C ARG A 70 -2.88 -0.47 -21.58
N THR A 71 -3.26 -1.67 -21.12
CA THR A 71 -3.73 -2.73 -22.03
C THR A 71 -5.08 -2.38 -22.67
N ALA A 72 -6.00 -1.77 -21.93
CA ALA A 72 -7.33 -1.40 -22.44
C ALA A 72 -7.29 -0.24 -23.46
N TYR A 73 -6.34 0.69 -23.32
CA TYR A 73 -6.21 1.89 -24.15
C TYR A 73 -5.10 1.79 -25.22
N LYS A 74 -4.52 0.60 -25.46
CA LYS A 74 -3.37 0.42 -26.37
C LYS A 74 -3.58 0.95 -27.80
N ASN A 75 -4.83 0.95 -28.28
CA ASN A 75 -5.19 1.38 -29.64
C ASN A 75 -6.19 2.57 -29.63
N LYS A 76 -6.29 3.30 -28.52
CA LYS A 76 -7.21 4.44 -28.33
C LYS A 76 -6.43 5.65 -27.83
N TRP A 77 -7.07 6.82 -27.84
CA TRP A 77 -6.52 8.01 -27.20
C TRP A 77 -6.22 7.73 -25.72
N LEU A 78 -4.96 7.88 -25.33
CA LEU A 78 -4.53 7.65 -23.95
C LEU A 78 -5.06 8.77 -23.04
N PRO A 79 -5.57 8.44 -21.85
CA PRO A 79 -5.79 9.42 -20.79
C PRO A 79 -4.49 10.16 -20.44
N LEU A 80 -4.59 11.43 -20.08
CA LEU A 80 -3.44 12.30 -19.77
C LEU A 80 -2.51 11.68 -18.70
N ASP A 81 -3.08 11.04 -17.67
CA ASP A 81 -2.35 10.35 -16.59
C ASP A 81 -1.51 9.14 -17.05
N LEU A 82 -1.78 8.60 -18.24
CA LEU A 82 -1.08 7.44 -18.81
C LEU A 82 -0.12 7.82 -19.94
N HIS A 83 -0.06 9.10 -20.31
CA HIS A 83 0.91 9.59 -21.28
C HIS A 83 2.33 9.34 -20.75
N PRO A 84 3.26 8.81 -21.55
CA PRO A 84 4.67 8.78 -21.16
C PRO A 84 5.15 10.23 -20.96
N ALA A 85 5.79 10.49 -19.82
CA ALA A 85 6.48 11.76 -19.59
C ALA A 85 7.70 11.89 -20.49
#